data_AF-A0A2W4BQA0-F1
#
_entry.id   AF-A0A2W4BQA0-F1
#
_cell.length_a   1.000
_cell.length_b   1.000
_cell.length_c   1.000
_cell.angle_alpha   90.00
_cell.angle_beta   90.00
_cell.angle_gamma   90.00
#
_symmetry.space_group_name_H-M   'P 1'
#
loop_
_entity.id
_entity.type
_entity.pdbx_description
1 polymer ?
#
loop_
_entity_poly.entity_id
_entity_poly.type
_entity_poly.pdbx_seq_one_letter_code
_entity_poly.pdbx_strand_id
1 'polypeptide(L)'
;MDNIFSNWFENSLLNLLEKYFDKFTELAEIRVNKPRLIKQKNALKYYDGIDAATLKKYESLGLKRCEPIESGVVYYQTSELNRFMLSNQN
;
A
#
# COMPACT_ATOMS: atom_id res chain seq x y z
N MET A 1 35.20 -14.81 -31.38
CA MET A 1 34.53 -13.50 -31.33
C MET A 1 33.53 -13.61 -30.20
N ASP A 2 33.93 -13.14 -29.02
CA ASP A 2 33.09 -13.25 -27.84
C ASP A 2 31.82 -12.42 -28.05
N ASN A 3 30.73 -13.02 -27.60
CA ASN A 3 29.36 -12.57 -27.82
C ASN A 3 29.06 -11.38 -26.89
N ILE A 4 29.85 -10.31 -27.01
CA ILE A 4 29.86 -9.11 -26.14
C ILE A 4 28.47 -8.49 -26.07
N PHE A 5 27.73 -8.49 -27.19
CA PHE A 5 26.34 -8.04 -27.23
C PHE A 5 25.40 -8.94 -26.42
N SER A 6 25.58 -10.27 -26.48
CA SER A 6 24.77 -11.24 -25.75
C SER A 6 25.01 -11.16 -24.25
N ASN A 7 26.28 -11.07 -23.81
CA ASN A 7 26.61 -10.95 -22.39
C ASN A 7 26.18 -9.61 -21.81
N TRP A 8 26.34 -8.51 -22.56
CA TRP A 8 25.84 -7.20 -22.14
C TRP A 8 24.32 -7.17 -22.03
N PHE A 9 23.63 -7.79 -23.00
CA PHE A 9 22.17 -7.84 -23.02
C PHE A 9 21.60 -8.72 -21.90
N GLU A 10 22.20 -9.90 -21.65
CA GLU A 10 21.83 -10.77 -20.53
C GLU A 10 22.05 -10.09 -19.19
N ASN A 11 23.21 -9.47 -18.97
CA ASN A 11 23.47 -8.75 -17.72
C ASN A 11 22.54 -7.55 -17.53
N SER A 12 22.19 -6.85 -18.61
CA SER A 12 21.23 -5.75 -18.55
C SER A 12 19.80 -6.24 -18.21
N LEU A 13 19.40 -7.39 -18.75
CA LEU A 13 18.13 -8.03 -18.43
C LEU A 13 18.10 -8.53 -16.98
N LEU A 14 19.18 -9.16 -16.50
CA LEU A 14 19.31 -9.63 -15.12
C LEU A 14 19.22 -8.48 -14.13
N ASN A 15 19.97 -7.39 -14.35
CA ASN A 15 19.91 -6.20 -13.52
C ASN A 15 18.51 -5.57 -13.49
N LEU A 16 17.80 -5.59 -14.63
CA LEU A 16 16.44 -5.08 -14.69
C LEU A 16 15.49 -5.97 -13.89
N LEU A 17 15.61 -7.29 -14.01
CA LEU A 17 14.84 -8.27 -13.25
C LEU A 17 15.06 -8.13 -11.74
N GLU A 18 16.32 -8.04 -11.29
CA GLU A 18 16.66 -7.82 -9.88
C GLU A 18 16.01 -6.54 -9.35
N LYS A 19 16.11 -5.43 -10.10
CA LYS A 19 15.48 -4.17 -9.72
C LYS A 19 13.96 -4.27 -9.58
N TYR A 20 13.30 -5.07 -10.43
CA TYR A 20 11.87 -5.31 -10.30
C TYR A 20 11.56 -6.20 -9.09
N PHE A 21 12.34 -7.26 -8.85
CA PHE A 21 12.18 -8.13 -7.68
C PHE A 21 12.37 -7.39 -6.36
N ASP A 22 13.38 -6.51 -6.27
CA ASP A 22 13.59 -5.67 -5.08
C ASP A 22 12.41 -4.75 -4.84
N LYS A 23 11.90 -4.10 -5.90
CA LYS A 23 10.71 -3.26 -5.81
C LYS A 23 9.46 -4.05 -5.41
N PHE A 24 9.30 -5.27 -5.90
CA PHE A 24 8.21 -6.16 -5.49
C PHE A 24 8.34 -6.60 -4.03
N THR A 25 9.56 -6.85 -3.57
CA THR A 25 9.86 -7.24 -2.19
C THR A 25 9.60 -6.08 -1.23
N GLU A 26 10.04 -4.87 -1.58
CA GLU A 26 9.73 -3.64 -0.84
C GLU A 26 8.20 -3.40 -0.75
N LEU A 27 7.48 -3.57 -1.86
CA LEU A 27 6.01 -3.48 -1.88
C LEU A 27 5.33 -4.59 -1.06
N ALA A 28 5.91 -5.79 -1.02
CA ALA A 28 5.43 -6.90 -0.22
C ALA A 28 5.67 -6.67 1.27
N GLU A 29 6.84 -6.18 1.66
CA GLU A 29 7.16 -5.81 3.05
C GLU A 29 6.26 -4.69 3.57
N ILE A 30 5.97 -3.68 2.73
CA ILE A 30 4.98 -2.62 3.03
C ILE A 30 3.58 -3.21 3.24
N ARG A 31 3.23 -4.32 2.56
CA ARG A 31 1.95 -5.02 2.76
C ARG A 31 1.93 -5.91 4.01
N VAL A 32 3.06 -6.56 4.34
CA VAL A 32 3.15 -7.52 5.45
C VAL A 32 3.16 -6.83 6.82
N ASN A 33 3.69 -5.61 6.92
CA ASN A 33 3.78 -4.88 8.19
C ASN A 33 2.52 -4.08 8.58
N LYS A 34 1.46 -4.05 7.76
CA LYS A 34 0.23 -3.33 8.11
C LYS A 34 -0.77 -4.28 8.78
N PRO A 35 -1.26 -3.96 9.99
CA PRO A 35 -2.26 -4.79 10.64
C PRO A 35 -3.51 -4.87 9.76
N ARG A 36 -4.18 -6.03 9.74
CA ARG A 36 -5.39 -6.25 8.92
C ARG A 36 -6.49 -5.22 9.20
N LEU A 37 -6.54 -4.71 10.44
CA LEU A 37 -7.43 -3.66 10.90
C LEU A 37 -6.61 -2.50 11.48
N ILE A 38 -6.96 -1.28 11.10
CA ILE A 38 -6.33 -0.05 11.60
C ILE A 38 -7.38 0.77 12.34
N LYS A 39 -7.09 1.19 13.56
CA LYS A 39 -7.92 2.16 14.31
C LYS A 39 -7.92 3.49 13.58
N GLN A 40 -9.06 4.18 13.49
CA GLN A 40 -9.18 5.48 12.82
C GLN A 40 -8.11 6.48 13.30
N LYS A 41 -7.91 6.60 14.62
CA LYS A 41 -6.88 7.46 15.22
C LYS A 41 -5.43 7.14 14.80
N ASN A 42 -5.19 5.90 14.36
CA ASN A 42 -3.88 5.43 13.94
C ASN A 42 -3.73 5.38 12.41
N ALA A 43 -4.81 5.59 11.63
CA ALA A 43 -4.74 5.56 10.16
C ALA A 43 -3.71 6.55 9.61
N LEU A 44 -3.63 7.72 10.24
CA LEU A 44 -2.66 8.78 10.00
C LEU A 44 -1.19 8.32 10.14
N LYS A 45 -0.93 7.27 10.93
CA LYS A 45 0.42 6.75 11.17
C LYS A 45 0.89 5.74 10.12
N TYR A 46 -0.04 5.20 9.33
CA TYR A 46 0.25 4.14 8.34
C TYR A 46 0.20 4.64 6.90
N TYR A 47 -0.21 5.89 6.69
CA TYR A 47 -0.38 6.51 5.38
C TYR A 47 0.02 7.98 5.46
N ASP A 48 1.00 8.38 4.64
CA ASP A 48 1.33 9.79 4.45
C ASP A 48 0.21 10.49 3.68
N GLY A 49 -0.15 11.70 4.12
CA GLY A 49 -1.17 12.54 3.46
C GLY A 49 -2.62 12.21 3.78
N ILE A 50 -2.91 11.24 4.66
CA ILE A 50 -4.27 11.08 5.20
C ILE A 50 -4.40 11.95 6.45
N ASP A 51 -5.41 12.82 6.47
CA ASP A 51 -5.88 13.52 7.66
C ASP A 51 -7.32 13.09 8.03
N ALA A 52 -7.84 13.59 9.15
CA ALA A 52 -9.20 13.25 9.58
C ALA A 52 -10.28 13.71 8.57
N ALA A 53 -10.03 14.82 7.86
CA ALA A 53 -10.95 15.33 6.84
C ALA A 53 -11.01 14.40 5.62
N THR A 54 -9.86 13.87 5.19
CA THR A 54 -9.74 12.90 4.11
C THR A 54 -10.45 11.61 4.44
N LEU A 55 -10.30 11.08 5.66
CA LEU A 55 -11.04 9.90 6.11
C LEU A 55 -12.54 10.14 6.09
N LYS A 56 -13.00 11.30 6.56
CA LYS A 56 -14.42 11.66 6.54
C LYS A 56 -14.97 11.76 5.10
N LYS A 57 -14.16 12.28 4.17
CA LYS A 57 -14.49 12.28 2.74
C LYS A 57 -14.60 10.84 2.21
N TYR A 58 -13.66 9.96 2.54
CA TYR A 58 -13.73 8.56 2.12
C TYR A 58 -14.94 7.84 2.70
N GLU A 59 -15.31 8.10 3.96
CA GLU A 59 -16.54 7.59 4.57
C GLU A 59 -17.78 8.04 3.78
N SER A 60 -17.86 9.33 3.40
CA SER A 60 -18.96 9.81 2.55
C SER A 60 -18.99 9.19 1.15
N LEU A 61 -17.83 8.74 0.65
CA LEU A 61 -17.69 8.05 -0.63
C LEU A 61 -17.86 6.52 -0.52
N GLY A 62 -18.20 6.01 0.68
CA GLY A 62 -18.53 4.60 0.91
C GLY A 62 -17.43 3.75 1.52
N LEU A 63 -16.41 4.35 2.16
CA LEU A 63 -15.42 3.60 2.95
C LEU A 63 -16.11 2.90 4.13
N LYS A 64 -15.93 1.58 4.20
CA LYS A 64 -16.56 0.76 5.24
C LYS A 64 -15.90 0.94 6.61
N ARG A 65 -16.71 1.24 7.61
CA ARG A 65 -16.33 1.33 9.03
C ARG A 65 -16.62 -0.01 9.72
N CYS A 66 -15.69 -0.47 10.54
CA CYS A 66 -15.87 -1.60 11.44
C CYS A 66 -15.93 -1.07 12.87
N GLU A 67 -17.11 -1.08 13.47
CA GLU A 67 -17.34 -0.60 14.84
C GLU A 67 -17.74 -1.78 15.73
N PRO A 68 -16.92 -2.15 16.74
CA PRO A 68 -17.32 -3.10 17.75
C PRO A 68 -18.40 -2.46 18.62
N ILE A 69 -19.46 -3.22 18.89
CA ILE A 69 -20.69 -2.78 19.56
C ILE A 69 -20.42 -2.11 20.92
N GLU A 70 -19.37 -2.53 21.63
CA GLU A 70 -19.14 -2.13 23.03
C GLU A 70 -18.09 -1.03 23.24
N SER A 71 -17.32 -0.67 22.20
CA SER A 71 -16.11 0.14 22.41
C SER A 71 -16.20 1.56 21.83
N GLY A 72 -17.12 1.83 20.89
CA GLY A 72 -17.16 3.10 20.14
C GLY A 72 -15.90 3.40 19.32
N VAL A 73 -14.95 2.45 19.24
CA VAL A 73 -13.69 2.60 18.51
C VAL A 73 -13.91 2.18 17.07
N VAL A 74 -13.64 3.10 16.14
CA VAL A 74 -13.75 2.87 14.71
C VAL A 74 -12.48 2.21 14.19
N TYR A 75 -12.66 1.10 13.47
CA TYR A 75 -11.61 0.43 12.72
C TYR A 75 -11.91 0.47 11.23
N TYR A 76 -10.87 0.39 10.42
CA TYR A 76 -10.96 0.17 8.98
C TYR A 76 -10.16 -1.05 8.61
N GLN A 77 -10.62 -1.77 7.58
CA GLN A 77 -9.78 -2.77 6.94
C GLN A 77 -8.71 -2.09 6.10
N THR A 78 -7.47 -2.56 6.24
CA THR A 78 -6.32 -2.03 5.51
C THR A 78 -6.50 -2.19 4.00
N SER A 79 -7.10 -3.29 3.54
CA SER A 79 -7.45 -3.50 2.13
C SER A 79 -8.43 -2.44 1.59
N GLU A 80 -9.45 -2.07 2.36
CA GLU A 80 -10.41 -1.03 2.00
C GLU A 80 -9.77 0.36 1.97
N LEU A 81 -8.94 0.69 2.97
CA LEU A 81 -8.18 1.95 2.98
C LEU A 81 -7.25 2.04 1.77
N ASN A 82 -6.50 0.97 1.46
CA ASN A 82 -5.65 0.92 0.28
C ASN A 82 -6.45 1.12 -1.02
N ARG A 83 -7.63 0.51 -1.15
CA ARG A 83 -8.51 0.68 -2.31
C ARG A 83 -8.92 2.14 -2.49
N PHE A 84 -9.34 2.80 -1.42
CA PHE A 84 -9.73 4.21 -1.46
C PHE A 84 -8.56 5.14 -1.76
N MET A 85 -7.39 4.88 -1.18
CA MET A 85 -6.18 5.66 -1.45
C MET A 85 -5.78 5.61 -2.92
N LEU A 86 -5.73 4.42 -3.52
CA LEU A 86 -5.41 4.26 -4.93
C LEU A 86 -6.46 4.90 -5.85
N SER A 87 -7.73 4.83 -5.47
CA SER A 87 -8.83 5.38 -6.29
C SER A 87 -8.92 6.91 -6.25
N ASN A 88 -8.27 7.57 -5.29
CA ASN A 88 -8.36 9.02 -5.07
C ASN A 88 -7.00 9.74 -5.20
N GLN A 89 -5.99 9.09 -5.80
CA GLN A 89 -4.64 9.65 -6.02
C GLN A 89 -4.50 10.44 -7.34
N ASN A 90 -5.61 10.77 -8.01
CA ASN A 90 -5.62 11.56 -9.25
C ASN A 90 -5.80 13.05 -8.99
#